data_AF-A0A380E0F9-F1
#
_entry.id   AF-A0A380E0F9-F1
#
_cell.length_a   1.000
_cell.length_b   1.000
_cell.length_c   1.000
_cell.angle_alpha   90.00
_cell.angle_beta   90.00
_cell.angle_gamma   90.00
#
_symmetry.space_group_name_H-M   'P 1'
#
loop_
_entity.id
_entity.type
_entity.pdbx_description
1 polymer ?
#
loop_
_entity_poly.entity_id
_entity_poly.type
_entity_poly.pdbx_seq_one_letter_code
_entity_poly.pdbx_strand_id
1 'polypeptide(L)'
;MDYKIGGLEPSQLIVIAARPSVGKTGFALNMMLNIARNGYKTSFFSLETTGTSVLKRMLSTITGIELTKIKEIRNLTPDDLTKLTNAMDQIMKLGIDISDKSNITPQDVRAQAMRHSDRQQVIFIDYLQLMDTDAKVDRRVAVEKISRDLKIIANETGAIIVLLSQLNRGVESRQDKRPMLSDMKESGGIEADASLAMLLYRDDYYNRDEDDSITGKSIVECNIAKNKDGETGIIEFEYYKKTQRFFT
;
A
#
# COMPACT_ATOMS: atom_id res chain seq x y z
N MET A 1 5.83 2.65 14.22
CA MET A 1 6.50 2.58 12.90
C MET A 1 7.53 3.68 12.76
N ASP A 2 7.12 4.95 12.83
CA ASP A 2 8.02 6.10 12.64
C ASP A 2 9.21 6.12 13.61
N TYR A 3 9.02 5.69 14.86
CA TYR A 3 10.13 5.55 15.84
C TYR A 3 11.27 4.62 15.36
N LYS A 4 10.98 3.70 14.43
CA LYS A 4 11.92 2.71 13.92
C LYS A 4 12.53 3.12 12.58
N ILE A 5 11.74 3.76 11.72
CA ILE A 5 12.19 4.16 10.37
C ILE A 5 12.63 5.62 10.26
N GLY A 6 12.39 6.46 11.28
CA GLY A 6 12.75 7.89 11.27
C GLY A 6 11.78 8.79 10.48
N GLY A 7 10.66 8.24 10.00
CA GLY A 7 9.76 8.89 9.05
C GLY A 7 10.06 8.50 7.60
N LEU A 8 9.36 9.12 6.65
CA LEU A 8 9.63 8.96 5.22
C LEU A 8 10.38 10.19 4.71
N GLU A 9 11.41 9.96 3.89
CA GLU A 9 12.25 11.04 3.39
C GLU A 9 11.99 11.33 1.91
N PRO A 10 12.19 12.58 1.46
CA PRO A 10 12.13 12.95 0.05
C PRO A 10 12.98 12.03 -0.83
N SER A 11 12.55 11.82 -2.07
CA SER A 11 13.26 10.98 -3.05
C SER A 11 13.40 9.50 -2.72
N GLN A 12 12.71 9.00 -1.69
CA GLN A 12 12.68 7.58 -1.39
C GLN A 12 11.76 6.82 -2.36
N LEU A 13 12.25 5.63 -2.77
CA LEU A 13 11.42 4.58 -3.32
C LEU A 13 11.22 3.55 -2.22
N ILE A 14 10.00 3.39 -1.76
CA ILE A 14 9.59 2.50 -0.67
C ILE A 14 8.80 1.36 -1.28
N VAL A 15 9.07 0.13 -0.85
CA VAL A 15 8.37 -1.06 -1.33
C VAL A 15 7.61 -1.70 -0.20
N ILE A 16 6.33 -1.98 -0.41
CA ILE A 16 5.49 -2.78 0.48
C ILE A 16 5.12 -4.05 -0.26
N ALA A 17 5.66 -5.19 0.16
CA ALA A 17 5.43 -6.47 -0.49
C ALA A 17 4.73 -7.46 0.44
N ALA A 18 3.79 -8.22 -0.12
CA ALA A 18 3.07 -9.25 0.61
C ALA A 18 2.53 -10.32 -0.35
N ARG A 19 2.10 -11.46 0.21
CA ARG A 19 1.21 -12.38 -0.50
C ARG A 19 -0.21 -11.79 -0.61
N PRO A 20 -1.02 -12.22 -1.59
CA PRO A 20 -2.41 -11.79 -1.70
C PRO A 20 -3.19 -12.01 -0.40
N SER A 21 -4.19 -11.17 -0.14
CA SER A 21 -5.09 -11.26 1.01
C SER A 21 -4.47 -11.03 2.40
N VAL A 22 -3.15 -10.85 2.53
CA VAL A 22 -2.47 -10.55 3.82
C VAL A 22 -2.91 -9.19 4.38
N GLY A 23 -3.17 -8.20 3.51
CA GLY A 23 -3.59 -6.85 3.93
C GLY A 23 -2.85 -5.70 3.25
N LYS A 24 -1.99 -5.98 2.26
CA LYS A 24 -1.14 -5.02 1.51
C LYS A 24 -1.82 -3.69 1.19
N THR A 25 -2.91 -3.73 0.42
CA THR A 25 -3.65 -2.52 0.03
C THR A 25 -4.27 -1.82 1.24
N GLY A 26 -4.82 -2.57 2.20
CA GLY A 26 -5.40 -1.99 3.42
C GLY A 26 -4.35 -1.25 4.25
N PHE A 27 -3.16 -1.84 4.42
CA PHE A 27 -2.04 -1.23 5.12
C PHE A 27 -1.59 0.06 4.42
N ALA A 28 -1.43 0.03 3.10
CA ALA A 28 -1.07 1.21 2.31
C ALA A 28 -2.11 2.33 2.40
N LEU A 29 -3.40 2.02 2.36
CA LEU A 29 -4.47 3.02 2.51
C LEU A 29 -4.50 3.64 3.92
N ASN A 30 -4.21 2.86 4.97
CA ASN A 30 -4.10 3.41 6.33
C ASN A 30 -2.90 4.36 6.44
N MET A 31 -1.75 3.96 5.88
CA MET A 31 -0.56 4.82 5.80
C MET A 31 -0.85 6.11 5.02
N MET A 32 -1.47 6.01 3.84
CA MET A 32 -1.84 7.15 3.01
C MET A 32 -2.79 8.11 3.74
N LEU A 33 -3.85 7.60 4.38
CA LEU A 33 -4.80 8.42 5.13
C LEU A 33 -4.11 9.17 6.28
N ASN A 34 -3.18 8.51 6.99
CA ASN A 34 -2.42 9.16 8.07
C ASN A 34 -1.48 10.24 7.52
N ILE A 35 -0.80 9.99 6.42
CA ILE A 35 0.05 10.99 5.74
C ILE A 35 -0.78 12.19 5.27
N ALA A 36 -1.92 11.95 4.63
CA ALA A 36 -2.81 12.99 4.14
C ALA A 36 -3.35 13.86 5.29
N ARG A 37 -3.71 13.25 6.43
CA ARG A 37 -4.15 13.97 7.63
C ARG A 37 -3.08 14.87 8.24
N ASN A 38 -1.81 14.58 8.00
CA ASN A 38 -0.69 15.43 8.40
C ASN A 38 -0.41 16.58 7.39
N GLY A 39 -1.29 16.78 6.41
CA GLY A 39 -1.23 17.89 5.45
C GLY A 39 -0.30 17.63 4.27
N TYR A 40 0.11 16.39 4.03
CA TYR A 40 0.87 16.02 2.84
C TYR A 40 -0.08 15.63 1.70
N LYS A 41 0.26 16.05 0.48
CA LYS A 41 -0.50 15.64 -0.69
C LYS A 41 -0.20 14.18 -1.02
N THR A 42 -1.25 13.39 -1.14
CA THR A 42 -1.13 11.95 -1.46
C THR A 42 -1.87 11.60 -2.75
N SER A 43 -1.32 10.66 -3.50
CA SER A 43 -1.95 10.11 -4.70
C SER A 43 -1.92 8.59 -4.69
N PHE A 44 -2.94 7.95 -5.27
CA PHE A 44 -3.07 6.49 -5.33
C PHE A 44 -3.37 6.05 -6.76
N PHE A 45 -2.41 5.39 -7.39
CA PHE A 45 -2.58 4.71 -8.67
C PHE A 45 -3.02 3.26 -8.39
N SER A 46 -4.29 2.96 -8.66
CA SER A 46 -4.88 1.64 -8.48
C SER A 46 -5.03 0.94 -9.83
N LEU A 47 -4.16 -0.02 -10.11
CA LEU A 47 -4.14 -0.76 -11.37
C LEU A 47 -5.00 -2.03 -11.31
N GLU A 48 -5.23 -2.58 -10.11
CA GLU A 48 -6.04 -3.80 -9.92
C GLU A 48 -7.50 -3.49 -9.54
N THR A 49 -7.72 -2.42 -8.78
CA THR A 49 -9.04 -2.11 -8.22
C THR A 49 -9.59 -0.78 -8.71
N THR A 50 -10.91 -0.67 -8.83
CA THR A 50 -11.53 0.61 -9.23
C THR A 50 -11.38 1.67 -8.14
N GLY A 51 -11.37 2.94 -8.53
CA GLY A 51 -11.32 4.06 -7.59
C GLY A 51 -12.47 4.02 -6.58
N THR A 52 -13.66 3.59 -7.01
CA THR A 52 -14.81 3.34 -6.13
C THR A 52 -14.54 2.28 -5.07
N SER A 53 -13.82 1.20 -5.41
CA SER A 53 -13.45 0.15 -4.44
C SER A 53 -12.46 0.68 -3.41
N VAL A 54 -11.49 1.48 -3.84
CA VAL A 54 -10.52 2.16 -2.97
C VAL A 54 -11.25 3.12 -2.02
N LEU A 55 -12.17 3.94 -2.53
CA LEU A 55 -12.96 4.88 -1.73
C LEU A 55 -13.80 4.18 -0.66
N LYS A 56 -14.48 3.08 -1.01
CA LYS A 56 -15.24 2.27 -0.06
C LYS A 56 -14.37 1.68 1.06
N ARG A 57 -13.11 1.31 0.76
CA ARG A 57 -12.15 0.87 1.78
C ARG A 57 -11.76 2.01 2.71
N MET A 58 -11.45 3.19 2.18
CA MET A 58 -11.15 4.35 3.01
C MET A 58 -12.33 4.73 3.91
N LEU A 59 -13.56 4.71 3.40
CA LEU A 59 -14.76 4.92 4.21
C LEU A 59 -14.87 3.91 5.36
N SER A 60 -14.66 2.62 5.07
CA SER A 60 -14.66 1.57 6.10
C SER A 60 -13.59 1.83 7.17
N THR A 61 -12.38 2.21 6.75
CA THR A 61 -11.27 2.54 7.65
C THR A 61 -11.59 3.75 8.54
N ILE A 62 -12.17 4.81 7.98
CA ILE A 62 -12.49 6.05 8.72
C ILE A 62 -13.67 5.87 9.67
N THR A 63 -14.74 5.23 9.20
CA THR A 63 -16.01 5.11 9.95
C THR A 63 -16.03 3.95 10.94
N GLY A 64 -15.20 2.93 10.72
CA GLY A 64 -15.28 1.66 11.44
C GLY A 64 -16.48 0.81 11.03
N ILE A 65 -17.23 1.19 9.99
CA ILE A 65 -18.32 0.38 9.44
C ILE A 65 -17.71 -0.75 8.60
N GLU A 66 -18.27 -1.96 8.72
CA GLU A 66 -17.80 -3.13 7.97
C GLU A 66 -17.81 -2.88 6.45
N LEU A 67 -16.73 -3.25 5.78
CA LEU A 67 -16.54 -3.01 4.35
C LEU A 67 -17.64 -3.69 3.51
N THR A 68 -18.11 -4.86 3.92
CA THR A 68 -19.19 -5.60 3.26
C THR A 68 -20.51 -4.82 3.28
N LYS A 69 -20.88 -4.24 4.44
CA LYS A 69 -22.07 -3.38 4.56
C LYS A 69 -22.01 -2.17 3.61
N ILE A 70 -20.85 -1.52 3.51
CA ILE A 70 -20.65 -0.38 2.61
C ILE A 70 -20.67 -0.84 1.14
N LYS A 71 -20.04 -1.97 0.82
CA LYS A 71 -19.96 -2.48 -0.56
C LYS A 71 -21.32 -2.87 -1.10
N GLU A 72 -22.10 -3.60 -0.32
CA GLU A 72 -23.40 -4.13 -0.69
C GLU A 72 -24.56 -3.17 -0.42
N ILE A 73 -24.30 -2.05 0.29
CA ILE A 73 -25.33 -1.10 0.74
C ILE A 73 -26.45 -1.85 1.48
N ARG A 74 -26.05 -2.67 2.46
CA ARG A 74 -26.96 -3.52 3.24
C ARG A 74 -26.80 -3.26 4.73
N ASN A 75 -27.92 -3.26 5.44
CA ASN A 75 -27.98 -3.13 6.90
C ASN A 75 -27.24 -1.87 7.41
N LEU A 76 -27.34 -0.77 6.65
CA LEU A 76 -26.87 0.55 7.05
C LEU A 76 -27.98 1.27 7.81
N THR A 77 -27.67 1.68 9.03
CA THR A 77 -28.57 2.49 9.86
C THR A 77 -28.52 3.97 9.44
N PRO A 78 -29.49 4.81 9.86
CA PRO A 78 -29.40 6.25 9.65
C PRO A 78 -28.09 6.87 10.20
N ASP A 79 -27.62 6.39 11.36
CA ASP A 79 -26.33 6.81 11.94
C ASP A 79 -25.13 6.40 11.07
N ASP A 80 -25.15 5.20 10.50
CA ASP A 80 -24.12 4.76 9.55
C ASP A 80 -24.07 5.67 8.33
N LEU A 81 -25.22 6.07 7.78
CA LEU A 81 -25.29 7.00 6.65
C LEU A 81 -24.71 8.36 7.01
N THR A 82 -25.02 8.90 8.20
CA THR A 82 -24.42 10.14 8.69
C THR A 82 -22.90 10.03 8.82
N LYS A 83 -22.39 8.93 9.39
CA LYS A 83 -20.95 8.67 9.49
C LYS A 83 -20.28 8.59 8.12
N LEU A 84 -20.90 7.92 7.15
CA LEU A 84 -20.38 7.81 5.79
C LEU A 84 -20.32 9.16 5.08
N THR A 85 -21.36 9.98 5.20
CA THR A 85 -21.37 11.35 4.64
C THR A 85 -20.26 12.20 5.25
N ASN A 86 -20.13 12.20 6.58
CA ASN A 86 -19.06 12.93 7.26
C ASN A 86 -17.66 12.45 6.85
N ALA A 87 -17.48 11.13 6.68
CA ALA A 87 -16.22 10.57 6.23
C ALA A 87 -15.90 10.92 4.77
N MET A 88 -16.90 10.99 3.88
CA MET A 88 -16.71 11.50 2.52
C MET A 88 -16.22 12.94 2.53
N ASP A 89 -16.84 13.81 3.32
CA ASP A 89 -16.42 15.21 3.46
C ASP A 89 -14.97 15.32 3.95
N GLN A 90 -14.57 14.45 4.88
CA GLN A 90 -13.17 14.37 5.33
C GLN A 90 -12.25 13.96 4.18
N ILE A 91 -12.55 12.90 3.43
CA ILE A 91 -11.72 12.43 2.31
C ILE A 91 -11.57 13.53 1.25
N MET A 92 -12.66 14.23 0.92
CA MET A 92 -12.61 15.34 -0.05
C MET A 92 -11.71 16.47 0.43
N LYS A 93 -11.77 16.83 1.72
CA LYS A 93 -10.89 17.86 2.32
C LYS A 93 -9.41 17.46 2.35
N LEU A 94 -9.11 16.17 2.41
CA LEU A 94 -7.74 15.66 2.36
C LEU A 94 -7.10 15.79 0.97
N GLY A 95 -7.89 16.02 -0.09
CA GLY A 95 -7.36 16.22 -1.44
C GLY A 95 -6.59 15.02 -2.00
N ILE A 96 -7.03 13.80 -1.66
CA ILE A 96 -6.39 12.56 -2.13
C ILE A 96 -6.74 12.32 -3.60
N ASP A 97 -5.73 12.30 -4.46
CA ASP A 97 -5.88 11.99 -5.89
C ASP A 97 -5.93 10.47 -6.11
N ILE A 98 -7.02 9.92 -6.64
CA ILE A 98 -7.12 8.50 -7.00
C ILE A 98 -7.21 8.35 -8.52
N SER A 99 -6.35 7.51 -9.08
CA SER A 99 -6.38 7.15 -10.50
C SER A 99 -6.53 5.64 -10.64
N ASP A 100 -7.55 5.21 -11.38
CA ASP A 100 -7.82 3.80 -11.70
C ASP A 100 -7.75 3.52 -13.21
N LYS A 101 -6.91 4.29 -13.93
CA LYS A 101 -6.61 4.00 -15.34
C LYS A 101 -5.94 2.63 -15.45
N SER A 102 -6.33 1.85 -16.47
CA SER A 102 -5.81 0.50 -16.67
C SER A 102 -4.34 0.45 -17.09
N ASN A 103 -3.85 1.48 -17.78
CA ASN A 103 -2.51 1.52 -18.37
C ASN A 103 -1.71 2.66 -17.76
N ILE A 104 -1.23 2.48 -16.53
CA ILE A 104 -0.37 3.46 -15.85
C ILE A 104 1.09 3.19 -16.22
N THR A 105 1.77 4.26 -16.64
CA THR A 105 3.19 4.26 -16.99
C THR A 105 4.01 5.06 -15.96
N PRO A 106 5.35 4.92 -15.92
CA PRO A 106 6.20 5.81 -15.15
C PRO A 106 6.02 7.30 -15.51
N GLN A 107 5.63 7.62 -16.75
CA GLN A 107 5.40 9.01 -17.16
C GLN A 107 4.14 9.60 -16.53
N ASP A 108 3.09 8.81 -16.30
CA ASP A 108 1.91 9.25 -15.53
C ASP A 108 2.29 9.60 -14.10
N VAL A 109 3.15 8.77 -13.47
CA VAL A 109 3.67 9.02 -12.13
C VAL A 109 4.53 10.28 -12.09
N ARG A 110 5.40 10.49 -13.09
CA ARG A 110 6.19 11.71 -13.25
C ARG A 110 5.30 12.95 -13.37
N ALA A 111 4.26 12.88 -14.20
CA ALA A 111 3.33 13.98 -14.39
C ALA A 111 2.59 14.34 -13.09
N GLN A 112 2.22 13.33 -12.27
CA GLN A 112 1.65 13.56 -10.95
C GLN A 112 2.67 14.19 -10.00
N ALA A 113 3.89 13.65 -9.95
CA ALA A 113 4.97 14.13 -9.08
C ALA A 113 5.38 15.58 -9.37
N MET A 114 5.29 16.03 -10.62
CA MET A 114 5.57 17.41 -11.01
C MET A 114 4.42 18.40 -10.78
N ARG A 115 3.22 17.95 -10.39
CA ARG A 115 2.14 18.88 -10.01
C ARG A 115 2.60 19.73 -8.83
N HIS A 116 2.33 21.04 -8.90
CA HIS A 116 2.69 21.95 -7.83
C HIS A 116 2.08 21.51 -6.48
N SER A 117 2.90 21.57 -5.43
CA SER A 117 2.54 21.31 -4.04
C SER A 117 3.50 22.05 -3.12
N ASP A 118 2.98 22.57 -1.99
CA ASP A 118 3.79 23.26 -0.98
C ASP A 118 4.74 22.32 -0.23
N ARG A 119 4.48 21.01 -0.27
CA ARG A 119 5.26 19.96 0.37
C ARG A 119 5.54 18.83 -0.62
N GLN A 120 6.48 17.95 -0.29
CA GLN A 120 6.74 16.75 -1.06
C GLN A 120 5.48 15.88 -1.14
N GLN A 121 5.18 15.40 -2.35
CA GLN A 121 4.06 14.50 -2.59
C GLN A 121 4.43 13.06 -2.21
N VAL A 122 3.44 12.31 -1.71
CA VAL A 122 3.58 10.87 -1.48
C VAL A 122 2.67 10.11 -2.44
N ILE A 123 3.28 9.31 -3.31
CA ILE A 123 2.59 8.64 -4.42
C ILE A 123 2.58 7.13 -4.17
N PHE A 124 1.39 6.57 -4.04
CA PHE A 124 1.16 5.14 -3.89
C PHE A 124 0.80 4.50 -5.23
N ILE A 125 1.35 3.31 -5.49
CA ILE A 125 1.09 2.55 -6.73
C ILE A 125 0.77 1.09 -6.37
N ASP A 126 -0.44 0.62 -6.69
CA ASP A 126 -0.92 -0.74 -6.44
C ASP A 126 -1.41 -1.43 -7.73
N TYR A 127 -0.66 -2.32 -8.37
CA TYR A 127 0.69 -2.80 -8.05
C TYR A 127 1.60 -2.80 -9.27
N LEU A 128 2.91 -2.74 -9.03
CA LEU A 128 3.96 -2.56 -10.05
C LEU A 128 3.81 -3.49 -11.27
N GLN A 129 3.51 -4.77 -11.02
CA GLN A 129 3.47 -5.79 -12.06
C GLN A 129 2.31 -5.62 -13.06
N LEU A 130 1.47 -4.59 -12.93
CA LEU A 130 0.48 -4.19 -13.94
C LEU A 130 0.86 -2.92 -14.71
N MET A 131 1.97 -2.26 -14.36
CA MET A 131 2.42 -1.08 -15.11
C MET A 131 2.92 -1.49 -16.49
N ASP A 132 2.62 -0.65 -17.48
CA ASP A 132 3.04 -0.82 -18.86
C ASP A 132 4.40 -0.20 -19.13
N THR A 133 5.11 -0.75 -20.11
CA THR A 133 6.34 -0.19 -20.67
C THR A 133 6.28 -0.25 -22.19
N ASP A 134 6.83 0.75 -22.86
CA ASP A 134 6.86 0.82 -24.33
C ASP A 134 7.78 -0.24 -24.97
N ALA A 135 8.58 -0.94 -24.17
CA ALA A 135 9.54 -1.92 -24.64
C ALA A 135 8.93 -3.33 -24.74
N LYS A 136 9.07 -3.98 -25.89
CA LYS A 136 8.81 -5.43 -26.05
C LYS A 136 9.95 -6.24 -25.44
N VAL A 137 10.01 -6.26 -24.11
CA VAL A 137 10.99 -7.05 -23.34
C VAL A 137 10.27 -8.08 -22.48
N ASP A 138 11.03 -9.04 -21.96
CA ASP A 138 10.55 -9.96 -20.94
C ASP A 138 9.93 -9.18 -19.75
N ARG A 139 8.84 -9.69 -19.17
CA ARG A 139 8.11 -9.02 -18.09
C ARG A 139 9.01 -8.72 -16.89
N ARG A 140 9.98 -9.58 -16.60
CA ARG A 140 10.95 -9.33 -15.53
C ARG A 140 11.80 -8.11 -15.82
N VAL A 141 12.34 -8.00 -17.04
CA VAL A 141 13.16 -6.86 -17.49
C VAL A 141 12.33 -5.58 -17.51
N ALA A 142 11.06 -5.67 -17.93
CA ALA A 142 10.12 -4.55 -17.86
C ALA A 142 9.94 -4.04 -16.42
N VAL A 143 9.74 -4.94 -15.47
CA VAL A 143 9.58 -4.60 -14.05
C VAL A 143 10.84 -3.96 -13.46
N GLU A 144 12.02 -4.50 -13.79
CA GLU A 144 13.30 -3.92 -13.38
C GLU A 144 13.48 -2.49 -13.94
N LYS A 145 13.13 -2.28 -15.21
CA LYS A 145 13.15 -0.95 -15.83
C LYS A 145 12.17 0.03 -15.17
N ILE A 146 10.92 -0.40 -14.93
CA ILE A 146 9.90 0.46 -14.29
C ILE A 146 10.35 0.85 -12.89
N SER A 147 10.88 -0.08 -12.09
CA SER A 147 11.47 0.20 -10.78
C SER A 147 12.54 1.29 -10.87
N ARG A 148 13.46 1.14 -11.83
CA ARG A 148 14.54 2.10 -12.03
C ARG A 148 14.03 3.47 -12.43
N ASP A 149 13.09 3.53 -13.36
CA ASP A 149 12.46 4.77 -13.81
C ASP A 149 11.74 5.48 -12.65
N LEU A 150 11.02 4.74 -11.81
CA LEU A 150 10.38 5.28 -10.60
C LEU A 150 11.41 5.83 -9.61
N LYS A 151 12.52 5.15 -9.40
CA LYS A 151 13.59 5.67 -8.53
C LYS A 151 14.20 6.95 -9.08
N ILE A 152 14.41 7.04 -10.39
CA ILE A 152 14.87 8.25 -11.05
C ILE A 152 13.86 9.39 -10.85
N ILE A 153 12.57 9.13 -11.06
CA ILE A 153 11.50 10.11 -10.85
C ILE A 153 11.48 10.63 -9.40
N ALA A 154 11.58 9.73 -8.41
CA ALA A 154 11.64 10.13 -7.00
C ALA A 154 12.83 11.08 -6.72
N ASN A 155 14.01 10.75 -7.26
CA ASN A 155 15.20 11.59 -7.13
C ASN A 155 15.05 12.96 -7.82
N GLU A 156 14.48 13.01 -9.02
CA GLU A 156 14.34 14.24 -9.81
C GLU A 156 13.26 15.18 -9.26
N THR A 157 12.19 14.63 -8.69
CA THR A 157 11.02 15.41 -8.25
C THR A 157 10.98 15.66 -6.75
N GLY A 158 11.80 14.95 -5.96
CA GLY A 158 11.71 14.96 -4.51
C GLY A 158 10.51 14.19 -3.94
N ALA A 159 9.64 13.62 -4.79
CA ALA A 159 8.48 12.86 -4.36
C ALA A 159 8.88 11.56 -3.65
N ILE A 160 8.04 11.14 -2.71
CA ILE A 160 8.15 9.86 -2.03
C ILE A 160 7.26 8.86 -2.77
N ILE A 161 7.83 7.79 -3.31
CA ILE A 161 7.07 6.79 -4.07
C ILE A 161 6.94 5.52 -3.23
N VAL A 162 5.71 5.10 -2.95
CA VAL A 162 5.36 3.89 -2.23
C VAL A 162 4.78 2.87 -3.20
N LEU A 163 5.53 1.81 -3.44
CA LEU A 163 5.23 0.81 -4.43
C LEU A 163 4.74 -0.47 -3.77
N LEU A 164 3.53 -0.89 -4.11
CA LEU A 164 2.99 -2.16 -3.67
C LEU A 164 3.44 -3.24 -4.65
N SER A 165 4.02 -4.31 -4.13
CA SER A 165 4.48 -5.46 -4.91
C SER A 165 3.88 -6.75 -4.39
N GLN A 166 3.58 -7.68 -5.29
CA GLN A 166 3.20 -9.04 -4.90
C GLN A 166 4.44 -9.94 -4.82
N LEU A 167 4.50 -10.76 -3.78
CA LEU A 167 5.57 -11.76 -3.61
C LEU A 167 5.32 -13.03 -4.44
N ASN A 168 6.41 -13.75 -4.76
CA ASN A 168 6.33 -15.07 -5.38
C ASN A 168 5.51 -16.05 -4.51
N ARG A 169 4.79 -16.97 -5.15
CA ARG A 169 4.05 -18.06 -4.49
C ARG A 169 4.98 -19.05 -3.77
N GLY A 170 6.26 -19.13 -4.16
CA GLY A 170 7.25 -20.02 -3.53
C GLY A 170 7.40 -19.84 -2.01
N VAL A 171 7.03 -18.66 -1.47
CA VAL A 171 6.94 -18.42 -0.02
C VAL A 171 6.04 -19.43 0.68
N GLU A 172 4.94 -19.84 0.06
CA GLU A 172 3.92 -20.71 0.66
C GLU A 172 4.39 -22.16 0.80
N SER A 173 5.40 -22.56 0.04
CA SER A 173 5.98 -23.90 0.06
C SER A 173 7.00 -24.10 1.17
N ARG A 174 7.41 -23.03 1.86
CA ARG A 174 8.38 -23.10 2.98
C ARG A 174 7.67 -23.47 4.27
N GLN A 175 8.42 -24.06 5.21
CA GLN A 175 7.92 -24.31 6.57
C GLN A 175 7.60 -22.98 7.27
N ASP A 176 8.59 -22.08 7.32
CA ASP A 176 8.36 -20.69 7.70
C ASP A 176 7.94 -19.87 6.47
N LYS A 177 6.70 -19.38 6.52
CA LYS A 177 6.07 -18.61 5.44
C LYS A 177 6.29 -17.11 5.59
N ARG A 178 7.13 -16.67 6.55
CA ARG A 178 7.55 -15.27 6.66
C ARG A 178 8.35 -14.87 5.42
N PRO A 179 7.95 -13.81 4.70
CA PRO A 179 8.68 -13.36 3.53
C PRO A 179 10.08 -12.84 3.84
N MET A 180 10.96 -12.99 2.87
CA MET A 180 12.33 -12.48 2.85
C MET A 180 12.54 -11.64 1.58
N LEU A 181 13.60 -10.82 1.54
CA LEU A 181 13.92 -9.99 0.36
C LEU A 181 14.04 -10.83 -0.92
N SER A 182 14.60 -12.04 -0.81
CA SER A 182 14.71 -12.99 -1.93
C SER A 182 13.37 -13.42 -2.53
N ASP A 183 12.26 -13.22 -1.84
CA ASP A 183 10.92 -13.54 -2.38
C ASP A 183 10.41 -12.47 -3.34
N MET A 184 11.10 -11.32 -3.41
CA MET A 184 10.93 -10.29 -4.44
C MET A 184 11.79 -10.55 -5.70
N LYS A 185 12.55 -11.66 -5.75
CA LYS A 185 13.63 -11.90 -6.74
C LYS A 185 13.17 -12.13 -8.19
N GLU A 186 11.89 -12.43 -8.43
CA GLU A 186 11.30 -12.30 -9.78
C GLU A 186 11.27 -10.83 -10.28
N SER A 187 11.73 -9.91 -9.44
CA SER A 187 11.84 -8.48 -9.68
C SER A 187 13.09 -7.91 -9.01
N GLY A 188 14.25 -8.56 -9.17
CA GLY A 188 15.50 -8.23 -8.48
C GLY A 188 15.94 -6.76 -8.53
N GLY A 189 15.55 -6.01 -9.57
CA GLY A 189 15.74 -4.56 -9.65
C GLY A 189 15.01 -3.76 -8.57
N ILE A 190 13.80 -4.19 -8.18
CA ILE A 190 12.99 -3.54 -7.13
C ILE A 190 13.76 -3.50 -5.81
N GLU A 191 14.32 -4.65 -5.41
CA GLU A 191 15.06 -4.75 -4.15
C GLU A 191 16.24 -3.79 -4.14
N ALA A 192 17.00 -3.72 -5.24
CA ALA A 192 18.18 -2.87 -5.34
C ALA A 192 17.82 -1.36 -5.27
N ASP A 193 16.80 -0.94 -6.01
CA ASP A 193 16.39 0.46 -6.11
C ASP A 193 15.71 0.98 -4.84
N ALA A 194 14.99 0.13 -4.11
CA ALA A 194 14.28 0.52 -2.89
C ALA A 194 15.23 1.08 -1.81
N SER A 195 14.84 2.21 -1.20
CA SER A 195 15.46 2.76 0.02
C SER A 195 14.97 2.02 1.26
N LEU A 196 13.68 1.64 1.26
CA LEU A 196 12.99 0.98 2.36
C LEU A 196 12.13 -0.16 1.79
N ALA A 197 12.23 -1.36 2.36
CA ALA A 197 11.41 -2.51 1.98
C ALA A 197 10.69 -3.07 3.21
N MET A 198 9.37 -3.14 3.11
CA MET A 198 8.45 -3.64 4.13
C MET A 198 7.80 -4.92 3.62
N LEU A 199 7.96 -6.00 4.35
CA LEU A 199 7.37 -7.29 4.03
C LEU A 199 6.27 -7.60 5.03
N LEU A 200 5.04 -7.77 4.54
CA LEU A 200 3.90 -8.06 5.41
C LEU A 200 3.68 -9.57 5.53
N TYR A 201 3.47 -10.03 6.76
CA TYR A 201 3.10 -11.38 7.11
C TYR A 201 1.87 -11.37 8.03
N ARG A 202 1.02 -12.38 7.91
CA ARG A 202 -0.16 -12.55 8.76
C ARG A 202 -0.34 -14.03 9.05
N ASP A 203 -0.14 -14.43 10.30
CA ASP A 203 -0.08 -15.85 10.65
C ASP A 203 -1.41 -16.57 10.42
N ASP A 204 -2.50 -15.94 10.85
CA ASP A 204 -3.87 -16.47 10.74
C ASP A 204 -4.38 -16.69 9.29
N TYR A 205 -3.63 -16.20 8.30
CA TYR A 205 -3.89 -16.47 6.89
C TYR A 205 -3.44 -17.88 6.50
N TYR A 206 -2.35 -18.35 7.12
CA TYR A 206 -1.73 -19.65 6.86
C TYR A 206 -2.16 -20.71 7.88
N ASN A 207 -2.28 -20.31 9.14
CA ASN A 207 -2.65 -21.16 10.26
C ASN A 207 -4.01 -20.69 10.76
N ARG A 208 -5.09 -21.24 10.21
CA ARG A 208 -6.44 -20.87 10.64
C ARG A 208 -6.76 -21.60 11.94
N ASP A 209 -6.70 -20.89 13.06
CA ASP A 209 -7.28 -21.36 14.31
C ASP A 209 -8.80 -21.10 14.31
N GLU A 210 -9.58 -22.05 14.86
CA GLU A 210 -11.06 -21.99 14.83
C GLU A 210 -11.62 -20.76 15.57
N ASP A 211 -10.91 -20.26 16.59
CA ASP A 211 -11.29 -19.12 17.44
C ASP A 211 -11.11 -17.73 16.77
N ASP A 212 -10.17 -17.61 15.82
CA ASP A 212 -9.82 -16.32 15.17
C ASP A 212 -10.92 -15.80 14.22
N SER A 213 -11.88 -16.67 13.91
CA SER A 213 -13.07 -16.35 13.11
C SER A 213 -14.06 -15.43 13.83
N ILE A 214 -14.00 -15.37 15.18
CA ILE A 214 -15.02 -14.74 16.02
C ILE A 214 -14.81 -13.22 16.16
N THR A 215 -13.56 -12.77 16.29
CA THR A 215 -13.27 -11.36 16.59
C THR A 215 -13.10 -10.50 15.33
N GLY A 216 -12.70 -11.10 14.21
CA GLY A 216 -12.31 -10.38 13.00
C GLY A 216 -11.04 -9.53 13.16
N LYS A 217 -10.32 -9.71 14.27
CA LYS A 217 -8.99 -9.15 14.55
C LYS A 217 -7.92 -10.12 14.05
N SER A 218 -6.71 -9.60 13.86
CA SER A 218 -5.51 -10.32 13.43
C SER A 218 -4.28 -9.55 13.86
N ILE A 219 -3.12 -10.21 13.88
CA ILE A 219 -1.82 -9.54 13.95
C ILE A 219 -1.14 -9.62 12.59
N VAL A 220 -0.80 -8.46 12.04
CA VAL A 220 0.01 -8.33 10.83
C VAL A 220 1.41 -7.89 11.24
N GLU A 221 2.39 -8.73 10.97
CA GLU A 221 3.80 -8.41 11.10
C GLU A 221 4.24 -7.58 9.88
N CYS A 222 4.80 -6.41 10.13
CA CYS A 222 5.51 -5.61 9.14
C CYS A 222 7.02 -5.75 9.40
N ASN A 223 7.68 -6.58 8.60
CA ASN A 223 9.12 -6.73 8.65
C ASN A 223 9.79 -5.65 7.81
N ILE A 224 10.49 -4.72 8.47
CA ILE A 224 11.40 -3.78 7.81
C ILE A 224 12.63 -4.55 7.37
N ALA A 225 12.55 -5.17 6.19
CA ALA A 225 13.55 -6.09 5.68
C ALA A 225 14.77 -5.37 5.06
N LYS A 226 14.58 -4.12 4.61
CA LYS A 226 15.66 -3.24 4.14
C LYS A 226 15.36 -1.83 4.59
N ASN A 227 16.35 -1.15 5.18
CA ASN A 227 16.31 0.27 5.48
C ASN A 227 17.71 0.83 5.26
N LYS A 228 17.90 1.71 4.25
CA LYS A 228 19.24 2.25 3.93
C LYS A 228 19.77 3.18 5.02
N ASP A 229 18.87 3.87 5.70
CA ASP A 229 19.19 5.00 6.58
C ASP A 229 18.77 4.73 8.04
N GLY A 230 18.52 3.46 8.39
CA GLY A 230 18.10 3.09 9.75
C GLY A 230 18.04 1.58 10.00
N GLU A 231 17.34 1.20 11.06
CA GLU A 231 17.30 -0.18 11.54
C GLU A 231 16.27 -1.05 10.80
N THR A 232 16.52 -2.36 10.81
CA THR A 232 15.61 -3.39 10.31
C THR A 232 14.79 -4.03 11.43
N GLY A 233 13.85 -4.89 11.06
CA GLY A 233 13.16 -5.80 11.97
C GLY A 233 11.66 -5.60 12.00
N ILE A 234 11.00 -6.33 12.90
CA ILE A 234 9.56 -6.51 12.87
C ILE A 234 8.83 -5.46 13.71
N ILE A 235 7.67 -5.02 13.22
CA ILE A 235 6.68 -4.22 13.93
C ILE A 235 5.33 -4.93 13.76
N GLU A 236 4.62 -5.17 14.85
CA GLU A 236 3.30 -5.79 14.81
C GLU A 236 2.21 -4.73 14.73
N PHE A 237 1.14 -5.04 14.00
CA PHE A 237 -0.05 -4.22 13.89
C PHE A 237 -1.30 -5.06 14.15
N GLU A 238 -2.22 -4.53 14.95
CA GLU A 238 -3.56 -5.08 15.05
C GLU A 238 -4.35 -4.76 13.78
N TYR A 239 -4.80 -5.79 13.07
CA TYR A 239 -5.56 -5.66 11.85
C TYR A 239 -7.02 -6.11 12.03
N TYR A 240 -7.94 -5.16 11.92
CA TYR A 240 -9.37 -5.41 11.96
C TYR A 240 -9.90 -5.69 10.55
N LYS A 241 -10.00 -6.98 10.19
CA LYS A 241 -10.32 -7.49 8.85
C LYS A 241 -11.59 -6.88 8.28
N LYS A 242 -12.66 -6.80 9.08
CA LYS A 242 -13.97 -6.32 8.59
C LYS A 242 -13.97 -4.82 8.29
N THR A 243 -13.21 -4.02 9.04
CA THR A 243 -13.18 -2.56 8.91
C THR A 243 -11.93 -2.04 8.19
N GLN A 244 -11.01 -2.93 7.81
CA GLN A 244 -9.74 -2.59 7.15
C GLN A 244 -8.89 -1.58 7.95
N ARG A 245 -8.89 -1.67 9.29
CA ARG A 245 -8.15 -0.75 10.16
C ARG A 245 -6.89 -1.42 10.71
N PHE A 246 -5.80 -0.67 10.73
CA PHE A 246 -4.53 -1.07 11.33
C PHE A 246 -4.22 -0.17 12.52
N PHE A 247 -3.80 -0.77 13.64
CA PHE A 247 -3.36 -0.05 14.83
C PHE A 247 -2.00 -0.61 15.28
N THR A 248 -1.15 0.26 15.82
CA THR A 248 0.10 -0.10 16.50
C THR A 248 -0.07 0.01 18.00
#